data_AF-A0A838RYC4-F1
#
_entry.id   AF-A0A838RYC4-F1
#
_cell.length_a   1.000
_cell.length_b   1.000
_cell.length_c   1.000
_cell.angle_alpha   90.00
_cell.angle_beta   90.00
_cell.angle_gamma   90.00
#
_symmetry.space_group_name_H-M   'P 1'
#
loop_
_entity.id
_entity.type
_entity.pdbx_description
1 polymer ?
#
loop_
_entity_poly.entity_id
_entity_poly.type
_entity_poly.pdbx_seq_one_letter_code
_entity_poly.pdbx_strand_id
1 'polypeptide(L)'
;MTRKPLGRGLAALLSVEQTGSAEEPDEIAIDSVEPSSMQPRTRFDEARLEDLAKSIRANGVVQPLLVRRKGSNYELIAGERRWRAAQLAGLTHVPVVVRNVPDEKVLELALIENIQREDLNPIEEAQAYKKLIDSIGMTQETLAERVGRDRSYITNYLRLLRLPQDIQRLIEEGKLSTGHARTLLGTSDSDTQRRLARRIIDRGLSVRETERLVRDLDGAGSKPRAKPKDKDPNVRAAETKLRRHLGTQVRITQNQNGQSGRIEIEFYNPADLERLFRLLLPAARPASG
;
A
#
# COMPACT_ATOMS: atom_id res chain seq x y z
N MET A 1 17.20 28.36 9.34
CA MET A 1 16.06 27.76 8.61
C MET A 1 16.44 26.35 8.21
N THR A 2 15.81 25.37 8.84
CA THR A 2 16.09 23.93 8.74
C THR A 2 15.65 23.38 7.39
N ARG A 3 16.61 22.94 6.56
CA ARG A 3 16.37 22.23 5.30
C ARG A 3 15.66 20.91 5.61
N LYS A 4 14.41 20.80 5.19
CA LYS A 4 13.61 19.57 5.19
C LYS A 4 14.36 18.54 4.31
N PRO A 5 14.72 17.35 4.81
CA PRO A 5 15.51 16.42 4.02
C PRO A 5 14.67 15.91 2.85
N LEU A 6 15.20 16.05 1.63
CA LEU A 6 14.67 15.36 0.45
C LEU A 6 14.61 13.86 0.75
N GLY A 7 13.48 13.23 0.42
CA GLY A 7 13.20 11.84 0.72
C GLY A 7 14.35 10.92 0.31
N ARG A 8 14.79 10.07 1.25
CA ARG A 8 15.91 9.12 1.11
C ARG A 8 15.87 8.22 -0.13
N GLY A 9 14.71 8.10 -0.80
CA GLY A 9 14.54 7.31 -2.03
C GLY A 9 15.19 7.93 -3.28
N LEU A 10 15.26 9.26 -3.39
CA LEU A 10 15.84 9.94 -4.56
C LEU A 10 17.36 9.81 -4.61
N ALA A 11 18.02 9.80 -3.45
CA ALA A 11 19.46 9.59 -3.36
C ALA A 11 19.88 8.16 -3.75
N ALA A 12 19.03 7.16 -3.51
CA ALA A 12 19.27 5.79 -3.94
C ALA A 12 19.03 5.59 -5.45
N LEU A 13 18.13 6.38 -6.05
CA LEU A 13 17.85 6.40 -7.49
C LEU A 13 18.97 7.06 -8.33
N LEU A 14 19.86 7.82 -7.70
CA LEU A 14 20.98 8.51 -8.35
C LEU A 14 22.28 7.69 -8.36
N SER A 15 22.33 6.55 -7.66
CA SER A 15 23.54 5.72 -7.52
C SER A 15 23.66 4.60 -8.56
N VAL A 16 22.78 4.55 -9.57
CA VAL A 16 22.93 3.61 -10.69
C VAL A 16 23.83 4.27 -11.73
N GLU A 17 25.10 3.90 -11.65
CA GLU A 17 26.18 4.05 -12.63
C GLU A 17 26.10 5.26 -13.57
N GLN A 18 26.92 6.27 -13.28
CA GLN A 18 27.40 7.21 -14.28
C GLN A 18 28.26 6.46 -15.32
N THR A 19 27.62 5.84 -16.30
CA THR A 19 28.24 5.58 -17.60
C THR A 19 28.08 6.83 -18.45
N GLY A 20 28.76 7.90 -18.04
CA GLY A 20 28.83 9.13 -18.80
C GLY A 20 29.70 8.93 -20.04
N SER A 21 29.08 8.79 -21.21
CA SER A 21 29.71 9.03 -22.50
C SER A 21 29.13 10.33 -23.09
N ALA A 22 30.02 11.33 -23.26
CA ALA A 22 29.99 12.50 -24.14
C ALA A 22 28.65 13.21 -24.48
N GLU A 23 28.57 14.49 -24.10
CA GLU A 23 27.77 15.56 -24.74
C GLU A 23 26.25 15.34 -24.88
N GLU A 24 25.58 14.93 -23.81
CA GLU A 24 24.13 15.10 -23.76
C GLU A 24 23.80 16.57 -23.40
N PRO A 25 22.95 17.25 -24.18
CA PRO A 25 22.67 18.67 -23.99
C PRO A 25 21.89 18.93 -22.69
N ASP A 26 22.35 19.90 -21.90
CA ASP A 26 21.68 20.35 -20.67
C ASP A 26 20.38 21.12 -20.96
N GLU A 27 20.26 21.70 -22.17
CA GLU A 27 19.07 22.39 -22.65
C GLU A 27 18.73 21.98 -24.08
N ILE A 28 17.44 21.80 -24.39
CA ILE A 28 16.95 21.51 -25.74
C ILE A 28 15.81 22.45 -26.11
N ALA A 29 15.64 22.66 -27.43
CA ALA A 29 14.52 23.43 -27.96
C ALA A 29 13.21 22.76 -27.54
N ILE A 30 12.27 23.53 -27.00
CA ILE A 30 11.00 22.99 -26.48
C ILE A 30 10.18 22.27 -27.55
N ASP A 31 10.31 22.73 -28.81
CA ASP A 31 9.63 22.17 -30.00
C ASP A 31 10.24 20.83 -30.45
N SER A 32 11.44 20.51 -29.99
CA SER A 32 12.07 19.20 -30.24
C SER A 32 11.61 18.11 -29.27
N VAL A 33 10.78 18.47 -28.27
CA VAL A 33 10.24 17.56 -27.25
C VAL A 33 8.82 17.17 -27.59
N GLU A 34 8.59 15.87 -27.78
CA GLU A 34 7.28 15.29 -28.00
C GLU A 34 6.77 14.60 -26.73
N PRO A 35 5.49 14.72 -26.38
CA PRO A 35 4.91 13.98 -25.27
C PRO A 35 4.88 12.48 -25.58
N SER A 36 5.14 11.63 -24.58
CA SER A 36 5.04 10.19 -24.77
C SER A 36 3.58 9.76 -24.93
N SER A 37 3.30 8.92 -25.94
CA SER A 37 1.98 8.34 -26.21
C SER A 37 1.45 7.46 -25.07
N MET A 38 2.32 7.06 -24.15
CA MET A 38 1.98 6.20 -23.01
C MET A 38 1.62 6.98 -21.73
N GLN A 39 1.58 8.33 -21.77
CA GLN A 39 1.23 9.13 -20.59
C GLN A 39 -0.28 9.11 -20.32
N PRO A 40 -0.73 8.59 -19.16
CA PRO A 40 -2.14 8.33 -18.90
C PRO A 40 -2.94 9.58 -18.47
N ARG A 41 -2.32 10.77 -18.38
CA ARG A 41 -2.97 11.95 -17.80
C ARG A 41 -3.72 12.73 -18.88
N THR A 42 -5.03 12.54 -18.97
CA THR A 42 -5.91 13.25 -19.92
C THR A 42 -6.57 14.49 -19.35
N ARG A 43 -6.54 14.71 -18.02
CA ARG A 43 -7.11 15.90 -17.36
C ARG A 43 -6.04 16.72 -16.64
N PHE A 44 -5.92 17.98 -17.04
CA PHE A 44 -5.11 18.99 -16.36
C PHE A 44 -6.01 20.06 -15.76
N ASP A 45 -5.67 20.50 -14.56
CA ASP A 45 -6.28 21.67 -13.94
C ASP A 45 -5.61 22.91 -14.53
N GLU A 46 -6.31 23.59 -15.43
CA GLU A 46 -5.82 24.73 -16.21
C GLU A 46 -5.35 25.88 -15.30
N ALA A 47 -6.06 26.14 -14.20
CA ALA A 47 -5.72 27.21 -13.26
C ALA A 47 -4.35 26.94 -12.57
N ARG A 48 -4.12 25.69 -12.15
CA ARG A 48 -2.82 25.28 -11.58
C ARG A 48 -1.69 25.25 -12.61
N LEU A 49 -2.01 25.12 -13.90
CA LEU A 49 -1.03 25.15 -14.97
C LEU A 49 -0.58 26.60 -15.27
N GLU A 50 -1.53 27.54 -15.30
CA GLU A 50 -1.24 28.97 -15.46
C GLU A 50 -0.36 29.52 -14.33
N ASP A 51 -0.63 29.14 -13.08
CA ASP A 51 0.19 29.58 -11.95
C ASP A 51 1.62 29.04 -12.02
N LEU A 52 1.79 27.80 -12.49
CA LEU A 52 3.11 27.24 -12.75
C LEU A 52 3.80 27.96 -13.92
N ALA A 53 3.06 28.31 -14.98
CA ALA A 53 3.59 29.08 -16.09
C ALA A 53 4.05 30.49 -15.66
N LYS A 54 3.32 31.16 -14.76
CA LYS A 54 3.76 32.44 -14.16
C LYS A 54 5.06 32.27 -13.39
N SER A 55 5.16 31.22 -12.57
CA SER A 55 6.38 30.92 -11.81
C SER A 55 7.58 30.63 -12.72
N ILE A 56 7.36 29.84 -13.79
CA ILE A 56 8.39 29.50 -14.77
C ILE A 56 8.82 30.71 -15.58
N ARG A 57 7.90 31.62 -15.91
CA ARG A 57 8.25 32.88 -16.59
C ARG A 57 9.17 33.77 -15.74
N ALA A 58 9.02 33.74 -14.42
CA ALA A 58 9.83 34.53 -13.50
C ALA A 58 11.20 33.90 -13.16
N ASN A 59 11.25 32.57 -13.00
CA ASN A 59 12.42 31.87 -12.44
C ASN A 59 13.03 30.80 -13.36
N GLY A 60 12.47 30.61 -14.55
CA GLY A 60 12.79 29.47 -15.41
C GLY A 60 12.31 28.14 -14.85
N VAL A 61 12.70 27.06 -15.52
CA VAL A 61 12.39 25.70 -15.09
C VAL A 61 13.47 25.22 -14.12
N VAL A 62 13.17 25.23 -12.82
CA VAL A 62 14.15 24.89 -11.77
C VAL A 62 14.50 23.40 -11.74
N GLN A 63 13.54 22.52 -12.05
CA GLN A 63 13.78 21.08 -12.13
C GLN A 63 13.75 20.61 -13.59
N PRO A 64 14.83 20.01 -14.10
CA PRO A 64 14.92 19.61 -15.50
C PRO A 64 13.88 18.55 -15.88
N LEU A 65 13.50 18.54 -17.15
CA LEU A 65 12.63 17.51 -17.73
C LEU A 65 13.44 16.24 -17.97
N LEU A 66 12.81 15.07 -17.84
CA LEU A 66 13.46 13.81 -18.18
C LEU A 66 13.02 13.42 -19.60
N VAL A 67 13.98 13.28 -20.51
CA VAL A 67 13.73 12.98 -21.92
C VAL A 67 14.60 11.82 -22.40
N ARG A 68 14.20 11.16 -23.48
CA ARG A 68 15.06 10.25 -24.24
C ARG A 68 15.19 10.71 -25.68
N ARG A 69 16.27 10.30 -26.34
CA ARG A 69 16.46 10.54 -27.76
C ARG A 69 15.55 9.62 -28.59
N LYS A 70 14.84 10.17 -29.56
CA LYS A 70 13.97 9.44 -30.49
C LYS A 70 14.18 9.99 -31.91
N GLY A 71 15.10 9.36 -32.64
CA GLY A 71 15.53 9.86 -33.96
C GLY A 71 16.25 11.21 -33.84
N SER A 72 15.72 12.25 -34.48
CA SER A 72 16.20 13.63 -34.38
C SER A 72 15.58 14.44 -33.24
N ASN A 73 14.50 13.94 -32.64
CA ASN A 73 13.72 14.61 -31.60
C ASN A 73 13.93 13.93 -30.24
N TYR A 74 13.25 14.45 -29.22
CA TYR A 74 13.26 13.94 -27.86
C TYR A 74 11.84 13.53 -27.46
N GLU A 75 11.71 12.41 -26.77
CA GLU A 75 10.45 11.98 -26.15
C GLU A 75 10.46 12.28 -24.66
N LEU A 76 9.42 12.95 -24.18
CA LEU A 76 9.23 13.31 -22.79
C LEU A 76 8.87 12.07 -21.95
N ILE A 77 9.76 11.71 -21.04
CA ILE A 77 9.56 10.61 -20.09
C ILE A 77 8.77 11.12 -18.88
N ALA A 78 9.23 12.21 -18.27
CA ALA A 78 8.63 12.79 -17.07
C ALA A 78 8.73 14.31 -17.05
N GLY A 79 7.74 14.95 -16.42
CA GLY A 79 7.67 16.41 -16.30
C GLY A 79 6.66 17.10 -17.22
N GLU A 80 5.63 16.39 -17.71
CA GLU A 80 4.63 16.93 -18.65
C GLU A 80 4.01 18.27 -18.23
N ARG A 81 3.67 18.44 -16.94
CA ARG A 81 3.16 19.73 -16.43
C ARG A 81 4.16 20.87 -16.57
N ARG A 82 5.45 20.59 -16.38
CA ARG A 82 6.54 21.58 -16.52
C ARG A 82 6.77 21.91 -17.98
N TRP A 83 6.75 20.92 -18.86
CA TRP A 83 6.85 21.12 -20.32
C TRP A 83 5.70 21.97 -20.85
N ARG A 84 4.44 21.63 -20.52
CA ARG A 84 3.27 22.45 -20.91
C ARG A 84 3.32 23.86 -20.33
N ALA A 85 3.68 24.00 -19.05
CA ALA A 85 3.80 25.32 -18.42
C ALA A 85 4.96 26.14 -19.01
N ALA A 86 6.04 25.51 -19.47
CA ALA A 86 7.13 26.17 -20.18
C ALA A 86 6.71 26.65 -21.58
N GLN A 87 5.89 25.87 -22.30
CA GLN A 87 5.27 26.30 -23.56
C GLN A 87 4.37 27.53 -23.33
N LEU A 88 3.50 27.49 -22.30
CA LEU A 88 2.66 28.64 -21.93
C LEU A 88 3.47 29.84 -21.44
N ALA A 89 4.62 29.61 -20.82
CA ALA A 89 5.53 30.67 -20.40
C ALA A 89 6.23 31.37 -21.59
N GLY A 90 6.24 30.74 -22.77
CA GLY A 90 6.91 31.24 -23.98
C GLY A 90 8.41 30.96 -24.01
N LEU A 91 8.88 29.94 -23.28
CA LEU A 91 10.29 29.54 -23.30
C LEU A 91 10.64 28.86 -24.62
N THR A 92 11.78 29.20 -25.21
CA THR A 92 12.30 28.54 -26.43
C THR A 92 13.11 27.28 -26.11
N HIS A 93 13.76 27.27 -24.94
CA HIS A 93 14.60 26.17 -24.47
C HIS A 93 14.18 25.73 -23.08
N VAL A 94 14.36 24.45 -22.79
CA VAL A 94 14.04 23.86 -21.49
C VAL A 94 15.22 23.01 -21.01
N PRO A 95 15.55 23.07 -19.70
CA PRO A 95 16.59 22.23 -19.13
C PRO A 95 16.12 20.79 -19.07
N VAL A 96 16.97 19.87 -19.52
CA VAL A 96 16.65 18.45 -19.61
C VAL A 96 17.78 17.58 -19.10
N VAL A 97 17.38 16.39 -18.68
CA VAL A 97 18.30 15.27 -18.52
C VAL A 97 17.92 14.28 -19.60
N VAL A 98 18.80 14.12 -20.58
CA VAL A 98 18.69 13.04 -21.57
C VAL A 98 19.09 11.76 -20.86
N ARG A 99 18.36 10.67 -21.09
CA ARG A 99 18.83 9.33 -20.73
C ARG A 99 18.46 8.35 -21.83
N ASN A 100 19.45 7.60 -22.29
CA ASN A 100 19.23 6.42 -23.13
C ASN A 100 18.66 5.28 -22.28
N VAL A 101 17.34 5.30 -22.11
CA VAL A 101 16.60 4.30 -21.34
C VAL A 101 15.75 3.48 -22.32
N PRO A 102 15.83 2.14 -22.29
CA PRO A 102 14.94 1.28 -23.07
C PRO A 102 13.46 1.56 -22.77
N ASP A 103 12.58 1.44 -23.76
CA ASP A 103 11.13 1.72 -23.66
C ASP A 103 10.48 1.12 -22.40
N GLU A 104 10.83 -0.13 -22.08
CA GLU A 104 10.33 -0.83 -20.90
C GLU A 104 10.72 -0.11 -19.60
N LYS A 105 11.96 0.37 -19.52
CA LYS A 105 12.51 1.04 -18.34
C LYS A 105 12.02 2.48 -18.21
N VAL A 106 11.69 3.14 -19.33
CA VAL A 106 11.02 4.44 -19.36
C VAL A 106 9.60 4.33 -18.82
N LEU A 107 8.84 3.37 -19.34
CA LEU A 107 7.48 3.10 -18.90
C LEU A 107 7.44 2.75 -17.41
N GLU A 108 8.38 1.92 -16.96
CA GLU A 108 8.56 1.55 -15.56
C GLU A 108 8.76 2.78 -14.67
N LEU A 109 9.70 3.67 -15.01
CA LEU A 109 9.98 4.88 -14.23
C LEU A 109 8.78 5.83 -14.18
N ALA A 110 8.10 6.02 -15.32
CA ALA A 110 6.91 6.88 -15.39
C ALA A 110 5.75 6.33 -14.54
N LEU A 111 5.55 5.01 -14.54
CA LEU A 111 4.51 4.37 -13.75
C LEU A 111 4.83 4.39 -12.25
N ILE A 112 6.09 4.16 -11.86
CA ILE A 112 6.51 4.22 -10.45
C ILE A 112 6.38 5.64 -9.87
N GLU A 113 6.79 6.67 -10.62
CA GLU A 113 6.60 8.07 -10.19
C GLU A 113 5.11 8.37 -9.97
N ASN A 114 4.25 7.89 -10.87
CA ASN A 114 2.82 8.13 -10.74
C ASN A 114 2.22 7.43 -9.52
N ILE A 115 2.73 6.24 -9.15
CA ILE A 115 2.32 5.52 -7.93
C ILE A 115 2.76 6.25 -6.65
N GLN A 116 3.92 6.90 -6.67
CA GLN A 116 4.46 7.62 -5.51
C GLN A 116 3.75 8.95 -5.21
N ARG A 117 2.68 9.27 -5.94
CA ARG A 117 1.86 10.46 -5.68
C ARG A 117 0.99 10.25 -4.44
N GLU A 118 0.97 11.25 -3.57
CA GLU A 118 0.24 11.21 -2.29
C GLU A 118 -1.29 11.18 -2.44
N ASP A 119 -1.83 11.41 -3.65
CA ASP A 119 -3.27 11.59 -3.89
C ASP A 119 -3.97 10.40 -4.57
N LEU A 120 -3.30 9.25 -4.80
CA LEU A 120 -3.94 8.12 -5.46
C LEU A 120 -5.00 7.46 -4.60
N ASN A 121 -6.16 7.16 -5.19
CA ASN A 121 -7.16 6.34 -4.52
C ASN A 121 -6.75 4.84 -4.56
N PRO A 122 -7.30 3.99 -3.66
CA PRO A 122 -6.87 2.59 -3.57
C PRO A 122 -7.09 1.76 -4.84
N ILE A 123 -8.09 2.10 -5.66
CA ILE A 123 -8.37 1.39 -6.92
C ILE A 123 -7.39 1.84 -8.01
N GLU A 124 -7.09 3.13 -8.11
CA GLU A 124 -6.05 3.66 -9.02
C GLU A 124 -4.68 3.07 -8.70
N GLU A 125 -4.33 2.99 -7.41
CA GLU A 125 -3.08 2.36 -6.95
C GLU A 125 -3.03 0.89 -7.38
N ALA A 126 -4.12 0.14 -7.20
CA ALA A 126 -4.22 -1.25 -7.64
C ALA A 126 -4.12 -1.41 -9.16
N GLN A 127 -4.75 -0.52 -9.94
CA GLN A 127 -4.67 -0.51 -11.40
C GLN A 127 -3.24 -0.21 -11.88
N ALA A 128 -2.54 0.70 -11.21
CA ALA A 128 -1.15 1.01 -11.51
C ALA A 128 -0.22 -0.18 -11.23
N TYR A 129 -0.42 -0.89 -10.10
CA TYR A 129 0.29 -2.13 -9.82
C TYR A 129 0.04 -3.20 -10.88
N LYS A 130 -1.22 -3.38 -11.29
CA LYS A 130 -1.57 -4.34 -12.35
C LYS A 130 -0.89 -3.98 -13.67
N LYS A 131 -0.90 -2.69 -14.05
CA LYS A 131 -0.25 -2.22 -15.27
C LYS A 131 1.26 -2.49 -15.24
N LEU A 132 1.94 -2.26 -14.12
CA LEU A 132 3.37 -2.57 -13.98
C LEU A 132 3.67 -4.06 -14.17
N ILE A 133 2.83 -4.94 -13.59
CA ILE A 133 2.98 -6.39 -13.71
C ILE A 133 2.73 -6.84 -15.15
N ASP A 134 1.63 -6.38 -15.77
CA ASP A 134 1.19 -6.84 -17.08
C ASP A 134 2.05 -6.28 -18.23
N SER A 135 2.51 -5.01 -18.13
CA SER A 135 3.25 -4.36 -19.21
C SER A 135 4.76 -4.57 -19.18
N ILE A 136 5.34 -4.73 -17.99
CA ILE A 136 6.81 -4.86 -17.81
C ILE A 136 7.18 -6.28 -17.35
N GLY A 137 6.19 -7.15 -17.11
CA GLY A 137 6.44 -8.51 -16.63
C GLY A 137 7.00 -8.56 -15.20
N MET A 138 6.80 -7.50 -14.40
CA MET A 138 7.30 -7.46 -13.02
C MET A 138 6.62 -8.51 -12.15
N THR A 139 7.40 -9.17 -11.29
CA THR A 139 6.83 -9.99 -10.22
C THR A 139 6.26 -9.10 -9.10
N GLN A 140 5.30 -9.62 -8.34
CA GLN A 140 4.77 -8.91 -7.15
C GLN A 140 5.86 -8.65 -6.10
N GLU A 141 6.87 -9.51 -6.03
CA GLU A 141 8.02 -9.37 -5.11
C GLU A 141 8.86 -8.14 -5.49
N THR A 142 9.30 -8.07 -6.76
CA THR A 142 10.11 -6.96 -7.29
C THR A 142 9.36 -5.63 -7.24
N LEU A 143 8.05 -5.65 -7.51
CA LEU A 143 7.21 -4.46 -7.40
C LEU A 143 7.17 -3.96 -5.95
N ALA A 144 6.96 -4.86 -4.99
CA ALA A 144 6.88 -4.52 -3.57
C ALA A 144 8.17 -3.85 -3.06
N GLU A 145 9.34 -4.39 -3.42
CA GLU A 145 10.64 -3.80 -3.10
C GLU A 145 10.78 -2.37 -3.65
N ARG A 146 10.38 -2.15 -4.90
CA ARG A 146 10.52 -0.85 -5.58
C ARG A 146 9.60 0.23 -5.05
N VAL A 147 8.41 -0.14 -4.58
CA VAL A 147 7.47 0.80 -3.97
C VAL A 147 7.61 0.89 -2.45
N GLY A 148 8.55 0.14 -1.85
CA GLY A 148 8.80 0.14 -0.41
C GLY A 148 7.63 -0.42 0.40
N ARG A 149 6.96 -1.45 -0.11
CA ARG A 149 5.81 -2.13 0.52
C ARG A 149 6.09 -3.62 0.66
N ASP A 150 5.28 -4.31 1.47
CA ASP A 150 5.33 -5.77 1.54
C ASP A 150 4.62 -6.39 0.35
N ARG A 151 5.09 -7.55 -0.11
CA ARG A 151 4.41 -8.32 -1.16
C ARG A 151 2.92 -8.55 -0.85
N SER A 152 2.58 -8.80 0.42
CA SER A 152 1.20 -9.01 0.86
C SER A 152 0.32 -7.78 0.62
N TYR A 153 0.89 -6.57 0.70
CA TYR A 153 0.20 -5.32 0.39
C TYR A 153 -0.18 -5.29 -1.09
N ILE A 154 0.79 -5.55 -1.98
CA ILE A 154 0.57 -5.60 -3.43
C ILE A 154 -0.51 -6.63 -3.79
N THR A 155 -0.41 -7.85 -3.24
CA THR A 155 -1.42 -8.90 -3.47
C THR A 155 -2.82 -8.45 -3.04
N ASN A 156 -2.94 -7.82 -1.86
CA ASN A 156 -4.24 -7.36 -1.35
C ASN A 156 -4.85 -6.26 -2.24
N TYR A 157 -4.03 -5.32 -2.72
CA TYR A 157 -4.49 -4.27 -3.62
C TYR A 157 -4.95 -4.82 -4.97
N LEU A 158 -4.17 -5.71 -5.59
CA LEU A 158 -4.56 -6.35 -6.85
C LEU A 158 -5.87 -7.14 -6.73
N ARG A 159 -6.16 -7.72 -5.56
CA ARG A 159 -7.43 -8.41 -5.32
C ARG A 159 -8.64 -7.46 -5.33
N LEU A 160 -8.46 -6.18 -5.00
CA LEU A 160 -9.55 -5.20 -5.04
C LEU A 160 -10.16 -5.09 -6.45
N LEU A 161 -9.34 -5.27 -7.49
CA LEU A 161 -9.79 -5.25 -8.89
C LEU A 161 -10.69 -6.43 -9.28
N ARG A 162 -10.82 -7.44 -8.41
CA ARG A 162 -11.75 -8.57 -8.60
C ARG A 162 -13.17 -8.23 -8.14
N LEU A 163 -13.36 -7.16 -7.38
CA LEU A 163 -14.69 -6.72 -6.97
C LEU A 163 -15.48 -6.20 -8.18
N PRO A 164 -16.81 -6.29 -8.18
CA PRO A 164 -17.66 -5.61 -9.15
C PRO A 164 -17.35 -4.12 -9.27
N GLN A 165 -17.47 -3.57 -10.49
CA GLN A 165 -17.13 -2.16 -10.78
C GLN A 165 -17.94 -1.16 -9.92
N ASP A 166 -19.19 -1.49 -9.59
CA ASP A 166 -20.02 -0.68 -8.70
C ASP A 166 -19.45 -0.61 -7.28
N ILE A 167 -18.85 -1.69 -6.78
CA ILE A 167 -18.17 -1.72 -5.47
C ILE A 167 -16.82 -1.00 -5.54
N GLN A 168 -16.06 -1.16 -6.63
CA GLN A 168 -14.80 -0.42 -6.82
C GLN A 168 -15.04 1.10 -6.75
N ARG A 169 -16.10 1.60 -7.39
CA ARG A 169 -16.50 3.01 -7.34
C ARG A 169 -16.80 3.49 -5.91
N LEU A 170 -17.45 2.66 -5.08
CA LEU A 170 -17.70 2.99 -3.68
C LEU A 170 -16.41 3.12 -2.86
N ILE A 171 -15.34 2.43 -3.25
CA ILE A 171 -14.01 2.53 -2.63
C ILE A 171 -13.32 3.81 -3.11
N GLU A 172 -13.39 4.12 -4.41
CA GLU A 172 -12.88 5.38 -4.99
C GLU A 172 -13.52 6.61 -4.33
N GLU A 173 -14.83 6.56 -4.10
CA GLU A 173 -15.59 7.63 -3.41
C GLU A 173 -15.34 7.66 -1.88
N GLY A 174 -14.56 6.73 -1.33
CA GLY A 174 -14.28 6.65 0.11
C GLY A 174 -15.45 6.16 0.98
N LYS A 175 -16.56 5.73 0.37
CA LYS A 175 -17.72 5.15 1.09
C LYS A 175 -17.41 3.78 1.69
N LEU A 176 -16.48 3.05 1.08
CA LEU A 176 -15.94 1.79 1.61
C LEU A 176 -14.43 1.89 1.78
N SER A 177 -13.95 1.45 2.94
CA SER A 177 -12.51 1.32 3.19
C SER A 177 -11.94 0.09 2.47
N THR A 178 -10.61 0.07 2.29
CA THR A 178 -9.88 -1.12 1.80
C THR A 178 -10.09 -2.33 2.71
N GLY A 179 -10.27 -2.12 4.02
CA GLY A 179 -10.64 -3.17 4.97
C GLY A 179 -11.98 -3.81 4.64
N HIS A 180 -13.04 -2.99 4.43
CA HIS A 180 -14.36 -3.48 4.00
C HIS A 180 -14.27 -4.25 2.67
N ALA A 181 -13.55 -3.69 1.70
CA ALA A 181 -13.37 -4.30 0.38
C ALA A 181 -12.71 -5.69 0.47
N ARG A 182 -11.67 -5.83 1.31
CA ARG A 182 -11.00 -7.12 1.57
C ARG A 182 -11.93 -8.15 2.21
N THR A 183 -12.82 -7.71 3.09
CA THR A 183 -13.81 -8.59 3.70
C THR A 183 -14.84 -9.07 2.69
N LEU A 184 -15.32 -8.19 1.81
CA LEU A 184 -16.27 -8.55 0.74
C LEU A 184 -15.69 -9.61 -0.21
N LEU A 185 -14.40 -9.52 -0.51
CA LEU A 185 -13.65 -10.52 -1.30
C LEU A 185 -13.58 -11.91 -0.66
N GLY A 186 -14.01 -12.08 0.60
CA GLY A 186 -14.20 -13.38 1.23
C GLY A 186 -15.39 -14.15 0.65
N THR A 187 -16.41 -13.42 0.19
CA THR A 187 -17.58 -14.01 -0.48
C THR A 187 -17.33 -14.12 -1.99
N SER A 188 -17.62 -15.27 -2.59
CA SER A 188 -17.39 -15.52 -4.01
C SER A 188 -18.48 -14.95 -4.93
N ASP A 189 -19.66 -14.65 -4.39
CA ASP A 189 -20.83 -14.21 -5.17
C ASP A 189 -20.92 -12.67 -5.26
N SER A 190 -20.98 -12.14 -6.49
CA SER A 190 -21.04 -10.70 -6.75
C SER A 190 -22.32 -10.06 -6.19
N ASP A 191 -23.45 -10.76 -6.21
CA ASP A 191 -24.70 -10.19 -5.68
C ASP A 191 -24.68 -10.14 -4.16
N THR A 192 -24.10 -11.14 -3.52
CA THR A 192 -23.84 -11.15 -2.07
C THR A 192 -22.90 -10.00 -1.68
N GLN A 193 -21.82 -9.78 -2.43
CA GLN A 193 -20.92 -8.64 -2.22
C GLN A 193 -21.67 -7.31 -2.29
N ARG A 194 -22.54 -7.12 -3.29
CA ARG A 194 -23.35 -5.90 -3.44
C ARG A 194 -24.32 -5.69 -2.28
N ARG A 195 -25.03 -6.75 -1.87
CA ARG A 195 -25.96 -6.69 -0.72
C ARG A 195 -25.22 -6.31 0.56
N LEU A 196 -24.05 -6.90 0.79
CA LEU A 196 -23.21 -6.60 1.94
C LEU A 196 -22.66 -5.17 1.89
N ALA A 197 -22.15 -4.72 0.74
CA ALA A 197 -21.67 -3.36 0.54
C ALA A 197 -22.73 -2.31 0.92
N ARG A 198 -23.97 -2.47 0.42
CA ARG A 198 -25.10 -1.60 0.80
C ARG A 198 -25.35 -1.62 2.30
N ARG A 199 -25.40 -2.81 2.91
CA ARG A 199 -25.62 -2.95 4.35
C ARG A 199 -24.53 -2.32 5.21
N ILE A 200 -23.27 -2.36 4.77
CA ILE A 200 -22.14 -1.70 5.45
C ILE A 200 -22.35 -0.19 5.45
N ILE A 201 -22.72 0.38 4.30
CA ILE A 201 -22.95 1.81 4.13
C ILE A 201 -24.17 2.26 4.95
N ASP A 202 -25.31 1.59 4.78
CA ASP A 202 -26.58 1.96 5.42
C ASP A 202 -26.51 1.92 6.95
N ARG A 203 -25.71 1.01 7.52
CA ARG A 203 -25.58 0.79 8.96
C ARG A 203 -24.27 1.31 9.55
N GLY A 204 -23.39 1.90 8.75
CA GLY A 204 -22.08 2.37 9.18
C GLY A 204 -21.24 1.28 9.87
N LEU A 205 -21.26 0.05 9.34
CA LEU A 205 -20.59 -1.07 9.99
C LEU A 205 -19.07 -0.89 10.00
N SER A 206 -18.43 -1.33 11.07
CA SER A 206 -16.98 -1.46 11.14
C SER A 206 -16.48 -2.67 10.35
N VAL A 207 -15.18 -2.68 10.03
CA VAL A 207 -14.51 -3.82 9.37
C VAL A 207 -14.71 -5.11 10.17
N ARG A 208 -14.60 -5.05 11.50
CA ARG A 208 -14.78 -6.22 12.38
C ARG A 208 -16.20 -6.77 12.36
N GLU A 209 -17.20 -5.89 12.28
CA GLU A 209 -18.60 -6.31 12.18
C GLU A 209 -18.89 -6.91 10.80
N THR A 210 -18.31 -6.33 9.76
CA THR A 210 -18.38 -6.85 8.39
C THR A 210 -17.76 -8.24 8.30
N GLU A 211 -16.61 -8.48 8.95
CA GLU A 211 -15.94 -9.79 8.97
C GLU A 211 -16.79 -10.86 9.64
N ARG A 212 -17.49 -10.50 10.74
CA ARG A 212 -18.44 -11.42 11.40
C ARG A 212 -19.59 -11.75 10.46
N LEU A 213 -20.17 -10.74 9.82
CA LEU A 213 -21.29 -10.91 8.92
C LEU A 213 -20.96 -11.80 7.71
N VAL A 214 -19.78 -11.63 7.11
CA VAL A 214 -19.31 -12.49 6.01
C VAL A 214 -19.09 -13.92 6.48
N ARG A 215 -18.45 -14.12 7.64
CA ARG A 215 -18.23 -15.45 8.22
C ARG A 215 -19.54 -16.20 8.49
N ASP A 216 -20.57 -15.49 8.94
CA ASP A 216 -21.89 -16.08 9.21
C ASP A 216 -22.61 -16.52 7.91
N LEU A 217 -22.29 -15.92 6.76
CA LEU A 217 -22.89 -16.22 5.45
C LEU A 217 -22.21 -17.35 4.69
N ASP A 218 -20.88 -17.50 4.77
CA ASP A 218 -20.12 -18.46 3.95
C ASP A 218 -20.28 -19.93 4.39
N GLY A 219 -21.09 -20.24 5.41
CA GLY A 219 -21.43 -21.63 5.78
C GLY A 219 -20.25 -22.52 6.23
N ALA A 220 -19.00 -22.04 6.19
CA ALA A 220 -17.83 -22.67 6.76
C ALA A 220 -17.90 -22.53 8.28
N GLY A 221 -18.60 -23.47 8.90
CA GLY A 221 -18.89 -23.47 10.32
C GLY A 221 -17.68 -23.18 11.20
N SER A 222 -17.64 -21.99 11.78
CA SER A 222 -17.59 -21.99 13.23
C SER A 222 -19.01 -22.30 13.68
N LYS A 223 -19.23 -23.47 14.31
CA LYS A 223 -20.38 -23.65 15.19
C LYS A 223 -20.61 -22.33 15.93
N PRO A 224 -21.86 -21.83 16.05
CA PRO A 224 -22.11 -20.70 16.91
C PRO A 224 -21.41 -21.02 18.22
N ARG A 225 -20.47 -20.17 18.64
CA ARG A 225 -19.90 -20.29 19.97
C ARG A 225 -21.12 -20.18 20.86
N ALA A 226 -21.61 -21.33 21.32
CA ALA A 226 -22.81 -21.41 22.12
C ALA A 226 -22.66 -20.34 23.19
N LYS A 227 -23.73 -19.57 23.45
CA LYS A 227 -23.82 -18.70 24.63
C LYS A 227 -23.07 -19.40 25.74
N PRO A 228 -22.05 -18.76 26.38
CA PRO A 228 -21.12 -19.48 27.23
C PRO A 228 -21.93 -20.34 28.18
N LYS A 229 -21.89 -21.68 27.99
CA LYS A 229 -22.34 -22.61 29.02
C LYS A 229 -21.62 -22.13 30.25
N ASP A 230 -22.38 -21.85 31.30
CA ASP A 230 -21.86 -21.30 32.54
C ASP A 230 -20.58 -22.07 32.87
N LYS A 231 -19.43 -21.39 32.81
CA LYS A 231 -18.15 -22.06 33.00
C LYS A 231 -18.21 -22.72 34.37
N ASP A 232 -17.86 -24.00 34.45
CA ASP A 232 -17.77 -24.74 35.71
C ASP A 232 -17.12 -23.83 36.78
N PRO A 233 -17.77 -23.65 37.94
CA PRO A 233 -17.26 -22.82 39.03
C PRO A 233 -15.79 -23.10 39.38
N ASN A 234 -15.34 -24.36 39.25
CA ASN A 234 -13.96 -24.74 39.50
C ASN A 234 -12.99 -24.19 38.45
N VAL A 235 -13.41 -24.13 37.17
CA VAL A 235 -12.60 -23.56 36.08
C VAL A 235 -12.49 -22.04 36.24
N ARG A 236 -13.57 -21.37 36.64
CA ARG A 236 -13.54 -19.91 36.93
C ARG A 236 -12.63 -19.60 38.12
N ALA A 237 -12.68 -20.41 39.18
CA ALA A 237 -11.79 -20.27 40.33
C ALA A 237 -10.31 -20.47 39.96
N ALA A 238 -10.02 -21.49 39.14
CA ALA A 238 -8.67 -21.75 38.63
C ALA A 238 -8.15 -20.63 37.72
N GLU A 239 -8.97 -20.13 36.79
CA GLU A 239 -8.61 -18.96 35.95
C GLU A 239 -8.30 -17.73 36.82
N THR A 240 -9.11 -17.45 37.84
CA THR A 240 -8.92 -16.30 38.73
C THR A 240 -7.63 -16.43 39.55
N LYS A 241 -7.33 -17.64 40.05
CA LYS A 241 -6.12 -17.91 40.81
C LYS A 241 -4.86 -17.77 39.95
N LEU A 242 -4.89 -18.31 38.72
CA LEU A 242 -3.78 -18.21 37.78
C LEU A 242 -3.56 -16.76 37.29
N ARG A 243 -4.62 -16.00 37.02
CA ARG A 243 -4.52 -14.57 36.69
C ARG A 243 -3.87 -13.77 37.81
N ARG A 244 -4.27 -14.02 39.06
CA ARG A 244 -3.70 -13.34 40.22
C ARG A 244 -2.22 -13.68 40.42
N HIS A 245 -1.83 -14.93 40.18
CA HIS A 245 -0.45 -15.38 40.35
C HIS A 245 0.47 -14.96 39.20
N LEU A 246 0.00 -15.06 37.95
CA LEU A 246 0.79 -14.78 36.75
C LEU A 246 0.75 -13.31 36.33
N GLY A 247 -0.24 -12.54 36.79
CA GLY A 247 -0.38 -11.11 36.45
C GLY A 247 -0.74 -10.84 35.00
N THR A 248 -1.15 -11.85 34.24
CA THR A 248 -1.57 -11.73 32.84
C THR A 248 -2.91 -12.41 32.61
N GLN A 249 -3.49 -12.23 31.43
CA GLN A 249 -4.75 -12.88 31.08
C GLN A 249 -4.55 -14.38 30.89
N VAL A 250 -5.26 -15.16 31.70
CA VAL A 250 -5.29 -16.63 31.62
C VAL A 250 -6.68 -17.09 31.22
N ARG A 251 -6.74 -18.05 30.29
CA ARG A 251 -7.95 -18.73 29.86
C ARG A 251 -7.76 -20.23 29.92
N ILE A 252 -8.71 -20.93 30.53
CA ILE A 252 -8.74 -22.39 30.56
C ILE A 252 -9.89 -22.84 29.66
N THR A 253 -9.57 -23.74 28.73
CA THR A 253 -10.57 -24.42 27.88
C THR A 253 -10.47 -25.91 28.14
N GLN A 254 -11.59 -26.56 28.42
CA GLN A 254 -11.65 -28.01 28.61
C GLN A 254 -12.40 -28.66 27.45
N ASN A 255 -12.05 -29.91 27.13
CA ASN A 255 -12.77 -30.73 26.17
C ASN A 255 -14.14 -31.14 26.73
N GLN A 256 -14.99 -31.75 25.89
CA GLN A 256 -16.38 -32.10 26.24
C GLN A 256 -16.50 -33.08 27.42
N ASN A 257 -15.42 -33.81 27.75
CA ASN A 257 -15.39 -34.84 28.79
C ASN A 257 -14.71 -34.36 30.09
N GLY A 258 -14.23 -33.11 30.15
CA GLY A 258 -13.58 -32.53 31.33
C GLY A 258 -12.19 -33.09 31.69
N GLN A 259 -11.72 -34.12 30.99
CA GLN A 259 -10.48 -34.84 31.30
C GLN A 259 -9.22 -34.20 30.71
N SER A 260 -9.34 -33.46 29.61
CA SER A 260 -8.20 -32.75 29.03
C SER A 260 -8.59 -31.34 28.62
N GLY A 261 -7.61 -30.45 28.59
CA GLY A 261 -7.84 -29.05 28.33
C GLY A 261 -6.56 -28.32 27.95
N ARG A 262 -6.73 -27.05 27.57
CA ARG A 262 -5.66 -26.12 27.28
C ARG A 262 -5.73 -24.93 28.22
N ILE A 263 -4.58 -24.56 28.77
CA ILE A 263 -4.37 -23.30 29.47
C ILE A 263 -3.67 -22.37 28.49
N GLU A 264 -4.30 -21.23 28.19
CA GLU A 264 -3.75 -20.17 27.36
C GLU A 264 -3.35 -19.01 28.26
N ILE A 265 -2.08 -18.62 28.20
CA ILE A 265 -1.50 -17.51 28.96
C ILE A 265 -1.09 -16.46 27.94
N GLU A 266 -1.68 -15.27 28.03
CA GLU A 266 -1.31 -14.14 27.18
C GLU A 266 -0.05 -13.46 27.73
N PHE A 267 0.87 -13.07 26.85
CA PHE A 267 2.03 -12.24 27.17
C PHE A 267 2.00 -11.00 26.28
N TYR A 268 2.39 -9.84 26.82
CA TYR A 268 2.23 -8.57 26.10
C TYR A 268 3.52 -8.05 25.46
N ASN A 269 4.68 -8.57 25.89
CA ASN A 269 5.99 -8.23 25.33
C ASN A 269 7.04 -9.30 25.72
N PRO A 270 8.26 -9.27 25.13
CA PRO A 270 9.29 -10.25 25.44
C PRO A 270 9.71 -10.31 26.92
N ALA A 271 9.74 -9.17 27.63
CA ALA A 271 10.08 -9.13 29.04
C ALA A 271 9.00 -9.79 29.93
N ASP A 272 7.72 -9.65 29.53
CA ASP A 272 6.58 -10.30 30.17
C ASP A 272 6.62 -11.82 29.97
N LEU A 273 7.00 -12.28 28.78
CA LEU A 273 7.24 -13.70 28.51
C LEU A 273 8.36 -14.27 29.40
N GLU A 274 9.47 -13.55 29.56
CA GLU A 274 10.58 -13.96 30.43
C GLU A 274 10.22 -13.97 31.92
N ARG A 275 9.39 -13.01 32.36
CA ARG A 275 8.80 -12.99 33.70
C ARG A 275 7.90 -14.21 33.91
N LEU A 276 7.05 -14.55 32.93
CA LEU A 276 6.19 -15.75 32.98
C LEU A 276 7.01 -17.03 33.04
N PHE A 277 8.11 -17.14 32.27
CA PHE A 277 9.02 -18.29 32.36
C PHE A 277 9.57 -18.48 33.77
N ARG A 278 10.01 -17.39 34.43
CA ARG A 278 10.50 -17.43 35.82
C ARG A 278 9.45 -17.83 36.84
N LEU A 279 8.17 -17.53 36.57
CA LEU A 279 7.07 -17.89 37.47
C LEU A 279 6.57 -19.32 37.25
N LEU A 280 6.68 -19.85 36.03
CA LEU A 280 6.20 -21.19 35.67
C LEU A 280 7.25 -22.28 35.88
N LEU A 281 8.54 -21.94 35.75
CA LEU A 281 9.64 -22.86 35.98
C LEU A 281 10.11 -22.73 37.44
N PRO A 282 10.26 -23.85 38.18
CA PRO A 282 10.87 -23.80 39.50
C PRO A 282 12.30 -23.26 39.38
N ALA A 283 12.72 -22.44 40.35
CA ALA A 283 14.11 -21.96 40.42
C ALA A 283 15.06 -23.15 40.35
N ALA A 284 15.99 -23.12 39.40
CA ALA A 284 17.05 -24.12 39.29
C ALA A 284 17.74 -24.23 40.66
N ARG A 285 17.73 -25.42 41.26
CA ARG A 285 18.55 -25.69 42.43
C ARG A 285 20.00 -25.38 42.04
N PRO A 286 20.76 -24.60 42.84
CA PRO A 286 22.18 -24.45 42.58
C PRO A 286 22.80 -25.84 42.59
N ALA A 287 23.59 -26.14 41.56
CA ALA A 287 24.37 -27.36 41.51
C ALA A 287 25.29 -27.37 42.73
N SER A 288 25.02 -28.28 43.67
CA SER A 288 25.95 -28.60 44.75
C SER A 288 27.23 -29.13 44.11
N GLY A 289 28.32 -28.41 44.27
CA GLY A 289 29.67 -28.94 44.07
C GLY A 289 30.04 -29.95 45.15
#